data_AF-A0A929DYS9-F1
#
_entry.id   AF-A0A929DYS9-F1
#
_cell.length_a   1.000
_cell.length_b   1.000
_cell.length_c   1.000
_cell.angle_alpha   90.00
_cell.angle_beta   90.00
_cell.angle_gamma   90.00
#
_symmetry.space_group_name_H-M   'P 1'
#
loop_
_entity.id
_entity.type
_entity.pdbx_description
1 polymer ?
#
loop_
_entity_poly.entity_id
_entity_poly.type
_entity_poly.pdbx_seq_one_letter_code
_entity_poly.pdbx_strand_id
1 'polypeptide(L)'
;SKDLNNVRFATLRNSFTLMDSRIVIPLMNVESTVGQMLIEGEQGLDESYLYLVRVPPKLAREAARSAMSEGSKDDGEDQVSQMKRGDFLVITLWSDGIESDVKLGDRRNKFQK
;
A
#
# COMPACT_ATOMS: atom_id res chain seq x y z
N SER A 1 14.50 -14.33 2.95
CA SER A 1 13.03 -14.18 3.00
C SER A 1 12.62 -13.23 4.12
N LYS A 2 11.88 -12.16 3.81
CA LYS A 2 11.16 -11.37 4.82
C LYS A 2 9.78 -11.97 5.01
N ASP A 3 9.34 -12.12 6.26
CA ASP A 3 8.02 -12.67 6.57
C ASP A 3 6.94 -11.60 6.39
N LEU A 4 6.09 -11.78 5.39
CA LEU A 4 4.96 -10.89 5.10
C LEU A 4 3.74 -11.16 5.99
N ASN A 5 3.73 -12.27 6.73
CA ASN A 5 2.69 -12.56 7.72
C ASN A 5 2.90 -11.76 9.03
N ASN A 6 4.06 -11.11 9.19
CA ASN A 6 4.43 -10.36 10.39
C ASN A 6 5.10 -9.03 10.05
N VAL A 7 4.36 -8.14 9.40
CA VAL A 7 4.79 -6.77 9.10
C VAL A 7 4.59 -5.88 10.33
N ARG A 8 5.68 -5.28 10.82
CA ARG A 8 5.64 -4.29 11.92
C ARG A 8 5.89 -2.91 11.37
N PHE A 9 5.02 -1.98 11.73
CA PHE A 9 5.14 -0.57 11.39
C PHE A 9 5.86 0.18 12.51
N ALA A 10 6.73 1.11 12.15
CA ALA A 10 7.24 2.08 13.12
C ALA A 10 6.09 2.95 13.64
N THR A 11 6.32 3.68 14.73
CA THR A 11 5.30 4.60 15.26
C THR A 11 4.87 5.60 14.19
N LEU A 12 3.62 5.49 13.77
CA LEU A 12 2.98 6.41 12.83
C LEU A 12 2.48 7.63 13.60
N ARG A 13 3.08 8.79 13.35
CA ARG A 13 2.56 10.08 13.80
C ARG A 13 1.95 10.80 12.60
N ASN A 14 0.64 10.99 12.61
CA ASN A 14 -0.05 11.77 11.58
C ASN A 14 -1.08 12.72 12.16
N SER A 15 -1.33 13.79 11.41
CA SER A 15 -2.45 14.71 11.63
C SER A 15 -3.44 14.48 10.52
N PHE A 16 -4.62 13.95 10.86
CA PHE A 16 -5.71 13.82 9.92
C PHE A 16 -6.70 14.95 10.12
N THR A 17 -7.38 15.31 9.04
CA THR A 17 -8.42 16.32 9.08
C THR A 17 -9.73 15.64 8.74
N LEU A 18 -10.71 15.76 9.65
CA LEU A 18 -12.09 15.36 9.39
C LEU A 18 -12.86 16.58 8.87
N MET A 19 -13.31 16.53 7.62
CA MET A 19 -14.12 17.55 6.97
C MET A 19 -15.22 16.85 6.19
N ASP A 20 -16.47 17.30 6.32
CA ASP A 20 -17.61 16.77 5.56
C ASP A 20 -17.74 15.24 5.61
N SER A 21 -17.60 14.65 6.81
CA SER A 21 -17.63 13.20 7.03
C SER A 21 -16.56 12.41 6.26
N ARG A 22 -15.48 13.09 5.86
CA ARG A 22 -14.29 12.49 5.24
C ARG A 22 -13.04 12.80 6.03
N ILE A 23 -12.26 11.76 6.27
CA ILE A 23 -10.92 11.84 6.83
C ILE A 23 -9.95 12.00 5.65
N VAL A 24 -9.29 13.14 5.56
CA VAL A 24 -8.22 13.37 4.59
C VAL A 24 -6.92 12.80 5.15
N ILE A 25 -6.35 11.86 4.41
CA ILE A 25 -5.06 11.23 4.66
C ILE A 25 -4.02 12.00 3.84
N PRO A 26 -3.18 12.85 4.46
CA PRO A 26 -2.10 13.52 3.75
C PRO A 26 -1.06 12.49 3.30
N LEU A 27 -0.08 12.89 2.47
CA LEU A 27 1.03 12.01 2.10
C LEU A 27 1.81 11.56 3.34
N MET A 28 1.57 10.32 3.75
CA MET A 28 2.22 9.68 4.89
C MET A 28 3.38 8.84 4.42
N ASN A 29 4.50 8.96 5.14
CA ASN A 29 5.59 7.99 5.07
C ASN A 29 5.42 6.94 6.17
N VAL A 30 5.21 5.69 5.76
CA VAL A 30 5.00 4.54 6.63
C VAL A 30 6.25 3.66 6.60
N GLU A 31 7.06 3.75 7.64
CA GLU A 31 8.22 2.88 7.82
C GLU A 31 7.79 1.53 8.39
N SER A 32 8.33 0.44 7.85
CA SER A 32 8.05 -0.92 8.30
C SER A 32 9.28 -1.82 8.25
N THR A 33 9.22 -3.00 8.87
CA THR A 33 10.27 -4.04 8.79
C THR A 33 10.56 -4.48 7.35
N VAL A 34 9.58 -4.34 6.45
CA VAL A 34 9.70 -4.75 5.05
C VAL A 34 10.11 -3.61 4.13
N GLY A 35 10.00 -2.36 4.57
CA GLY A 35 10.50 -1.17 3.87
C GLY A 35 9.60 0.05 4.07
N GLN A 36 9.95 1.11 3.36
CA GLN A 36 9.20 2.36 3.33
C GLN A 36 7.99 2.23 2.38
N MET A 37 6.80 2.63 2.83
CA MET A 37 5.62 2.76 1.98
C MET A 37 5.08 4.19 2.07
N LEU A 38 4.44 4.67 1.01
CA LEU A 38 3.75 5.95 1.03
C LEU A 38 2.26 5.74 0.82
N ILE A 39 1.43 6.48 1.54
CA ILE A 39 -0.03 6.43 1.39
C ILE A 39 -0.60 7.84 1.50
N GLU A 40 -1.58 8.15 0.65
CA GLU A 40 -2.38 9.37 0.68
C GLU A 40 -3.79 9.08 0.18
N GLY A 41 -4.78 9.90 0.54
CA GLY A 41 -6.14 9.76 0.02
C GLY A 41 -7.22 10.23 0.98
N GLU A 42 -8.40 9.65 0.87
CA GLU A 42 -9.57 10.02 1.66
C GLU A 42 -10.33 8.76 2.12
N GLN A 43 -10.92 8.84 3.32
CA GLN A 43 -11.80 7.82 3.89
C GLN A 43 -13.11 8.49 4.32
N GLY A 44 -14.22 8.06 3.76
CA GLY A 44 -15.55 8.39 4.27
C GLY A 44 -15.88 7.59 5.53
N LEU A 45 -16.72 8.16 6.39
CA LEU A 45 -17.28 7.44 7.54
C LEU A 45 -18.30 6.36 7.14
N ASP A 46 -18.70 6.36 5.87
CA ASP A 46 -19.59 5.39 5.20
C ASP A 46 -18.82 4.21 4.58
N GLU A 47 -17.60 3.95 5.06
CA GLU A 47 -16.71 2.89 4.56
C GLU A 47 -16.17 3.11 3.13
N SER A 48 -16.57 4.20 2.45
CA SER A 48 -15.97 4.59 1.17
C SER A 48 -14.53 5.04 1.37
N TYR A 49 -13.65 4.74 0.41
CA TYR A 49 -12.29 5.24 0.42
C TYR A 49 -11.71 5.37 -0.97
N LEU A 50 -10.72 6.25 -1.08
CA LEU A 50 -9.88 6.37 -2.26
C LEU A 50 -8.44 6.63 -1.82
N TYR A 51 -7.59 5.63 -1.95
CA TYR A 51 -6.20 5.69 -1.54
C TYR A 51 -5.25 5.52 -2.72
N LEU A 52 -4.11 6.22 -2.65
CA LEU A 52 -2.96 5.99 -3.48
C LEU A 52 -1.83 5.46 -2.60
N VAL A 53 -1.48 4.19 -2.80
CA VAL A 53 -0.43 3.49 -2.05
C VAL A 53 0.77 3.28 -2.95
N ARG A 54 1.96 3.55 -2.42
CA ARG A 54 3.24 3.35 -3.09
C ARG A 54 4.03 2.31 -2.31
N VAL A 55 4.22 1.14 -2.93
CA VAL A 55 4.80 -0.04 -2.29
C VAL A 55 6.16 -0.34 -2.94
N PRO A 56 7.19 -0.72 -2.17
CA PRO A 56 8.45 -1.22 -2.74
C PRO A 56 8.20 -2.40 -3.68
N PRO A 57 8.75 -2.42 -4.92
CA PRO A 57 8.53 -3.50 -5.88
C PRO A 57 8.93 -4.88 -5.36
N LYS A 58 9.96 -4.95 -4.50
CA LYS A 58 10.36 -6.20 -3.83
C LYS A 58 9.24 -6.74 -2.94
N LEU A 59 8.67 -5.88 -2.10
CA LEU A 59 7.55 -6.22 -1.22
C LEU A 59 6.33 -6.69 -2.02
N ALA A 60 5.99 -6.00 -3.11
CA ALA A 60 4.90 -6.41 -3.99
C ALA A 60 5.13 -7.80 -4.62
N ARG A 61 6.36 -8.09 -5.07
CA ARG A 61 6.73 -9.40 -5.64
C ARG A 61 6.69 -10.51 -4.59
N GLU A 62 7.21 -10.26 -3.39
CA GLU A 62 7.15 -11.20 -2.28
C GLU A 62 5.69 -11.51 -1.90
N ALA A 63 4.83 -10.48 -1.85
CA ALA A 63 3.41 -10.66 -1.53
C ALA A 63 2.67 -11.48 -2.59
N ALA A 64 2.92 -11.19 -3.87
CA ALA A 64 2.35 -11.94 -4.97
C ALA A 64 2.81 -13.41 -4.95
N ARG A 65 4.11 -13.67 -4.70
CA ARG A 65 4.62 -15.04 -4.54
C ARG A 65 3.93 -15.75 -3.38
N SER A 66 3.88 -15.12 -2.20
CA SER A 66 3.25 -15.69 -1.01
C SER A 66 1.77 -16.02 -1.22
N ALA A 67 1.03 -15.19 -1.97
CA ALA A 67 -0.37 -15.45 -2.30
C ALA A 67 -0.56 -16.60 -3.31
N MET A 68 0.42 -16.83 -4.19
CA MET A 68 0.38 -17.92 -5.19
C MET A 68 0.94 -19.25 -4.65
N SER A 69 1.79 -19.22 -3.64
CA SER A 69 2.43 -20.42 -3.10
C SER A 69 1.82 -20.83 -1.76
N GLU A 70 0.84 -21.75 -1.79
CA GLU A 70 0.53 -22.58 -0.63
C GLU A 70 1.72 -23.55 -0.41
N GLY A 71 2.77 -23.12 0.31
CA GLY A 71 3.71 -24.04 0.97
C GLY A 71 5.04 -24.41 0.29
N SER A 72 5.56 -23.65 -0.68
CA SER A 72 6.92 -23.93 -1.23
C SER A 72 8.00 -23.07 -0.58
N LYS A 73 8.98 -23.70 0.09
CA LYS A 73 10.20 -23.09 0.61
C LYS A 73 11.08 -22.60 -0.56
N ASP A 74 11.73 -21.46 -0.36
CA ASP A 74 12.49 -20.74 -1.40
C ASP A 74 13.96 -21.19 -1.47
N ASP A 75 14.37 -21.59 -2.68
CA ASP A 75 15.75 -21.74 -3.15
C ASP A 75 15.97 -20.73 -4.30
N GLY A 76 16.15 -19.45 -3.96
CA GLY A 76 16.34 -18.39 -4.96
C GLY A 76 17.30 -17.30 -4.47
N GLU A 77 18.47 -17.20 -5.10
CA GLU A 77 19.52 -16.23 -4.77
C GLU A 77 19.02 -14.78 -4.87
N ASP A 78 18.89 -14.14 -3.70
CA ASP A 78 18.49 -12.74 -3.54
C ASP A 78 19.60 -11.79 -3.99
N GLN A 79 19.60 -11.40 -5.27
CA GLN A 79 20.33 -10.21 -5.68
C GLN A 79 19.67 -8.98 -5.04
N VAL A 80 20.34 -8.41 -4.04
CA VAL A 80 19.97 -7.15 -3.39
C VAL A 80 20.15 -6.02 -4.41
N SER A 81 19.17 -5.83 -5.30
CA SER A 81 19.06 -4.58 -6.05
C SER A 81 18.93 -3.46 -5.03
N GLN A 82 19.92 -2.58 -4.93
CA GLN A 82 19.83 -1.39 -4.10
C GLN A 82 18.57 -0.62 -4.54
N MET A 83 17.66 -0.37 -3.60
CA MET A 83 16.46 0.42 -3.89
C MET A 83 16.93 1.82 -4.31
N LYS A 84 16.76 2.16 -5.58
CA LYS A 84 16.83 3.57 -5.98
C LYS A 84 15.63 4.27 -5.34
N ARG A 85 15.91 5.29 -4.54
CA ARG A 85 14.90 6.19 -3.98
C ARG A 85 14.03 6.72 -5.13
N GLY A 86 12.80 6.22 -5.27
CA GLY A 86 11.85 6.66 -6.32
C GLY A 86 11.11 5.55 -7.07
N ASP A 87 11.59 4.31 -7.08
CA ASP A 87 10.92 3.21 -7.80
C ASP A 87 9.88 2.52 -6.91
N PHE A 88 8.67 3.08 -6.85
CA PHE A 88 7.52 2.46 -6.17
C PHE A 88 6.56 1.82 -7.17
N LEU A 89 5.96 0.69 -6.79
CA LEU A 89 4.73 0.23 -7.40
C LEU A 89 3.58 1.08 -6.86
N VAL A 90 2.93 1.83 -7.74
CA VAL A 90 1.78 2.66 -7.39
C VAL A 90 0.50 1.83 -7.53
N ILE A 91 -0.35 1.87 -6.51
CA ILE A 91 -1.62 1.15 -6.45
C ILE A 91 -2.70 2.15 -6.03
N THR A 92 -3.78 2.21 -6.79
CA THR A 92 -5.01 2.90 -6.39
C THR A 92 -5.94 1.87 -5.76
N LEU A 93 -6.39 2.14 -4.53
CA LEU A 93 -7.43 1.38 -3.83
C LEU A 93 -8.68 2.24 -3.78
N TRP A 94 -9.82 1.69 -4.15
CA TRP A 94 -11.09 2.40 -4.12
C TRP A 94 -12.21 1.52 -3.56
N SER A 95 -13.15 2.14 -2.86
CA SER A 95 -14.40 1.54 -2.40
C SER A 95 -15.48 2.61 -2.31
N ASP A 96 -16.73 2.23 -2.59
CA ASP A 96 -17.92 3.04 -2.30
C ASP A 96 -18.66 2.58 -1.02
N GLY A 97 -18.07 1.67 -0.25
CA GLY A 97 -18.67 1.05 0.94
C GLY A 97 -19.47 -0.21 0.63
N ILE A 98 -19.67 -0.56 -0.65
CA ILE A 98 -20.36 -1.78 -1.08
C ILE A 98 -19.41 -2.62 -1.95
N GLU A 99 -18.83 -1.99 -2.96
CA GLU A 99 -17.88 -2.60 -3.88
C GLU A 99 -16.48 -2.05 -3.64
N SER A 100 -15.46 -2.82 -4.04
CA SER A 100 -14.07 -2.37 -3.98
C SER A 100 -13.31 -2.75 -5.26
N ASP A 101 -12.33 -1.92 -5.61
CA ASP A 101 -11.48 -2.12 -6.78
C ASP A 101 -10.02 -1.76 -6.45
N VAL A 102 -9.10 -2.48 -7.10
CA VAL A 102 -7.67 -2.31 -6.96
C VAL A 102 -7.06 -2.14 -8.35
N LYS A 103 -6.35 -1.03 -8.57
CA LYS A 103 -5.73 -0.73 -9.86
C LYS A 103 -4.25 -0.43 -9.72
N LEU A 104 -3.45 -0.94 -10.65
CA LEU A 104 -2.06 -0.55 -10.80
C LEU A 104 -1.95 0.85 -11.45
N GLY A 105 -1.07 1.68 -10.90
CA GLY A 105 -0.89 3.10 -11.24
C GLY A 105 -1.81 4.04 -10.47
N ASP A 106 -1.59 5.35 -10.62
CA ASP A 106 -2.55 6.36 -10.16
C ASP A 106 -3.74 6.40 -11.12
N ARG A 107 -4.89 5.94 -10.63
CA ARG A 107 -6.15 5.84 -11.36
C ARG A 107 -7.29 6.53 -10.61
N ARG A 108 -6.96 7.41 -9.65
CA ARG A 108 -7.96 8.10 -8.81
C ARG A 108 -8.97 8.90 -9.63
N ASN A 109 -8.54 9.44 -10.77
CA ASN A 109 -9.40 10.14 -11.73
C ASN A 109 -10.56 9.30 -12.30
N LYS A 110 -10.50 7.96 -12.22
CA LYS A 110 -11.62 7.10 -12.63
C LYS A 110 -12.74 7.04 -11.59
N PHE A 111 -12.42 7.36 -10.34
CA PHE A 111 -13.29 7.20 -9.18
C PHE A 111 -13.74 8.54 -8.59
N GLN A 112 -13.01 9.61 -8.89
CA GLN A 112 -13.45 10.99 -8.64
C GLN A 112 -14.49 11.36 -9.70
N LYS A 113 -15.77 11.31 -9.31
CA LYS A 113 -16.89 11.88 -10.08
C LYS A 113 -17.19 13.30 -9.61
#